data_AF-A0AA90VB11-F1
#
_entry.id   AF-A0AA90VB11-F1
#
_cell.length_a   1.000
_cell.length_b   1.000
_cell.length_c   1.000
_cell.angle_alpha   90.00
_cell.angle_beta   90.00
_cell.angle_gamma   90.00
#
_symmetry.space_group_name_H-M   'P 1'
#
loop_
_entity.id
_entity.type
_entity.pdbx_description
1 polymer ?
#
loop_
_entity_poly.entity_id
_entity_poly.type
_entity_poly.pdbx_seq_one_letter_code
_entity_poly.pdbx_strand_id
1 'polypeptide(L)'
;MIHRNNQDYITAFIEGYICAIIGERMTIAKVSEAELDNAKHSAEKYVEFQIEHSDFSEEEKEAMKKDYKLWAESAMQGMKKRLRDSGRLL
;
A
#
# COMPACT_ATOMS: atom_id res chain seq x y z
N MET A 1 -13.56 15.16 16.64
CA MET A 1 -13.58 13.70 16.82
C MET A 1 -14.36 13.12 15.65
N ILE A 2 -13.70 12.81 14.54
CA ILE A 2 -14.36 12.36 13.31
C ILE A 2 -14.48 10.84 13.40
N HIS A 3 -15.71 10.32 13.43
CA HIS A 3 -15.98 8.92 13.17
C HIS A 3 -15.60 8.63 11.71
N ARG A 4 -14.32 8.27 11.45
CA ARG A 4 -13.97 7.57 10.20
C ARG A 4 -14.81 6.29 10.19
N ASN A 5 -15.73 6.19 9.25
CA ASN A 5 -16.69 5.10 9.19
C ASN A 5 -15.90 3.79 9.00
N ASN A 6 -16.14 2.79 9.84
CA ASN A 6 -15.48 1.48 9.72
C ASN A 6 -15.62 0.88 8.32
N GLN A 7 -16.68 1.26 7.59
CA GLN A 7 -16.88 0.89 6.20
C GLN A 7 -15.76 1.38 5.27
N ASP A 8 -15.20 2.57 5.48
CA ASP A 8 -14.15 3.12 4.60
C ASP A 8 -12.84 2.33 4.76
N TYR A 9 -12.49 1.98 6.00
CA TYR A 9 -11.34 1.12 6.29
C TYR A 9 -11.53 -0.30 5.73
N ILE A 10 -12.73 -0.87 5.89
CA ILE A 10 -13.05 -2.19 5.35
C ILE A 10 -12.99 -2.17 3.82
N THR A 11 -13.48 -1.11 3.19
CA THR A 11 -13.47 -0.94 1.73
C THR A 11 -12.04 -0.84 1.22
N ALA A 12 -11.23 0.05 1.79
CA ALA A 12 -9.81 0.19 1.42
C ALA A 12 -9.02 -1.11 1.63
N PHE A 13 -9.31 -1.86 2.70
CA PHE A 13 -8.69 -3.17 2.93
C PHE A 13 -9.10 -4.20 1.86
N ILE A 14 -10.40 -4.31 1.55
CA ILE A 14 -10.92 -5.25 0.55
C ILE A 14 -10.38 -4.91 -0.85
N GLU A 15 -10.41 -3.64 -1.24
CA GLU A 15 -9.88 -3.17 -2.52
C GLU A 15 -8.39 -3.42 -2.63
N GLY A 16 -7.61 -3.11 -1.59
CA GLY A 16 -6.18 -3.41 -1.54
C GLY A 16 -5.90 -4.92 -1.65
N TYR A 17 -6.69 -5.76 -0.99
CA TYR A 17 -6.57 -7.21 -1.06
C TYR A 17 -6.92 -7.76 -2.45
N ILE A 18 -7.99 -7.25 -3.08
CA ILE A 18 -8.38 -7.61 -4.45
C ILE A 18 -7.28 -7.21 -5.43
N CYS A 19 -6.76 -5.98 -5.34
CA CYS A 19 -5.67 -5.51 -6.18
C CYS A 19 -4.40 -6.36 -5.99
N ALA A 20 -4.08 -6.77 -4.76
CA ALA A 20 -2.96 -7.67 -4.50
C ALA A 20 -3.16 -9.06 -5.12
N ILE A 21 -4.36 -9.66 -5.01
CA ILE A 21 -4.69 -10.95 -5.65
C ILE A 21 -4.63 -10.83 -7.17
N ILE A 22 -5.21 -9.78 -7.74
CA ILE A 22 -5.24 -9.56 -9.19
C ILE A 22 -3.81 -9.35 -9.68
N GLY A 23 -3.02 -8.48 -9.04
CA GLY A 23 -1.61 -8.27 -9.36
C GLY A 23 -0.80 -9.56 -9.28
N GLU A 24 -1.00 -10.35 -8.22
CA GLU A 24 -0.37 -11.66 -8.05
C GLU A 24 -0.78 -12.66 -9.15
N ARG A 25 -2.06 -12.70 -9.53
CA ARG A 25 -2.56 -13.65 -10.55
C ARG A 25 -2.25 -13.22 -11.99
N MET A 26 -2.17 -11.93 -12.24
CA MET A 26 -1.80 -11.37 -13.55
C MET A 26 -0.29 -11.46 -13.79
N THR A 27 0.52 -11.58 -12.72
CA THR A 27 1.97 -11.74 -12.81
C THR A 27 2.37 -13.23 -12.73
N ILE A 28 2.44 -13.87 -13.90
CA ILE A 28 3.29 -15.07 -14.10
C ILE A 28 4.78 -14.69 -14.20
N ALA A 29 5.06 -13.38 -14.36
CA ALA A 29 6.41 -12.84 -14.39
C ALA A 29 7.06 -12.90 -13.01
N LYS A 30 8.35 -13.22 -13.00
CA LYS A 30 9.18 -13.05 -11.82
C LYS A 30 9.49 -11.56 -11.64
N VAL A 31 9.57 -11.10 -10.41
CA VAL A 31 9.83 -9.71 -10.05
C VAL A 31 10.96 -9.66 -9.04
N SER A 32 11.85 -8.68 -9.16
CA SER A 32 12.92 -8.45 -8.20
C SER A 32 12.43 -7.68 -6.97
N GLU A 33 13.14 -7.87 -5.86
CA GLU A 33 12.88 -7.10 -4.65
C GLU A 33 13.01 -5.58 -4.87
N ALA A 34 13.97 -5.16 -5.72
CA ALA A 34 14.17 -3.76 -6.06
C ALA A 34 13.01 -3.15 -6.85
N GLU A 35 12.41 -3.89 -7.79
CA GLU A 35 11.22 -3.43 -8.53
C GLU A 35 10.02 -3.23 -7.59
N LEU A 36 9.84 -4.15 -6.62
CA LEU A 36 8.81 -4.03 -5.60
C LEU A 36 9.04 -2.81 -4.70
N ASP A 37 10.27 -2.59 -4.24
CA ASP A 37 10.59 -1.44 -3.40
C ASP A 37 10.44 -0.11 -4.14
N ASN A 38 10.78 -0.06 -5.43
CA ASN A 38 10.55 1.10 -6.29
C ASN A 38 9.05 1.38 -6.49
N ALA A 39 8.24 0.33 -6.66
CA ALA A 39 6.80 0.47 -6.76
C ALA A 39 6.19 0.99 -5.44
N LYS A 40 6.63 0.45 -4.30
CA LYS A 40 6.26 0.95 -2.96
C LYS A 40 6.60 2.44 -2.82
N HIS A 41 7.83 2.81 -3.12
CA HIS A 41 8.30 4.19 -2.98
C HIS A 41 7.49 5.16 -3.86
N SER A 42 7.17 4.75 -5.09
CA SER A 42 6.36 5.54 -6.00
C SER A 42 4.93 5.75 -5.47
N ALA A 43 4.33 4.70 -4.90
CA ALA A 43 3.02 4.78 -4.27
C ALA A 43 3.02 5.67 -3.02
N GLU A 44 4.03 5.54 -2.16
CA GLU A 44 4.25 6.41 -1.00
C GLU A 44 4.34 7.88 -1.41
N LYS A 45 5.15 8.20 -2.43
CA LYS A 45 5.27 9.57 -2.92
C LYS A 45 3.97 10.12 -3.47
N TYR A 46 3.23 9.31 -4.20
CA TYR A 46 1.93 9.71 -4.73
C TYR A 46 0.93 10.01 -3.61
N VAL A 47 0.81 9.13 -2.61
CA VAL A 47 -0.13 9.34 -1.50
C VAL A 47 0.30 10.49 -0.60
N GLU A 48 1.61 10.64 -0.30
CA GLU A 48 2.15 11.82 0.38
C GLU A 48 1.73 13.11 -0.34
N PHE A 49 1.86 13.16 -1.67
CA PHE A 49 1.46 14.30 -2.48
C PHE A 49 -0.06 14.57 -2.38
N GLN A 50 -0.90 13.54 -2.43
CA GLN A 50 -2.36 13.70 -2.30
C GLN A 50 -2.75 14.22 -0.91
N ILE A 51 -2.12 13.72 0.15
CA ILE A 51 -2.37 14.18 1.52
C ILE A 51 -1.93 15.64 1.68
N GLU A 52 -0.77 16.02 1.14
CA GLU A 52 -0.23 17.38 1.23
C GLU A 52 -1.20 18.42 0.63
N HIS A 53 -1.83 18.08 -0.50
CA HIS A 53 -2.75 18.95 -1.24
C HIS A 53 -4.23 18.78 -0.84
N SER A 54 -4.50 18.12 0.29
CA SER A 54 -5.84 17.95 0.84
C SER A 54 -6.21 19.08 1.83
N ASP A 55 -7.51 19.20 2.11
CA ASP A 55 -8.05 20.19 3.05
C ASP A 55 -7.93 19.78 4.54
N PHE A 56 -7.18 18.72 4.86
CA PHE A 56 -6.95 18.28 6.24
C PHE A 56 -6.05 19.26 7.00
N SER A 57 -6.14 19.24 8.32
CA SER A 57 -5.19 19.96 9.18
C SER A 57 -3.79 19.36 9.08
N GLU A 58 -2.75 20.14 9.38
CA GLU A 58 -1.36 19.66 9.35
C GLU A 58 -1.13 18.45 10.29
N GLU A 59 -1.77 18.45 11.47
CA GLU A 59 -1.72 17.32 12.41
C GLU A 59 -2.33 16.05 11.81
N GLU A 60 -3.46 16.18 11.10
CA GLU A 60 -4.12 15.06 10.41
C GLU A 60 -3.28 14.56 9.23
N LYS A 61 -2.68 15.47 8.45
CA LYS A 61 -1.79 15.11 7.33
C LYS A 61 -0.60 14.30 7.82
N GLU A 62 0.08 14.74 8.87
CA GLU A 62 1.23 14.03 9.42
C GLU A 62 0.84 12.65 9.98
N ALA A 63 -0.30 12.55 10.67
CA ALA A 63 -0.83 11.27 11.11
C ALA A 63 -1.12 10.33 9.92
N MET A 64 -1.77 10.82 8.87
CA MET A 64 -2.09 10.03 7.68
C MET A 64 -0.85 9.56 6.92
N LYS A 65 0.16 10.42 6.76
CA LYS A 65 1.44 10.05 6.12
C LYS A 65 2.13 8.94 6.90
N LYS A 66 2.13 9.03 8.24
CA LYS A 66 2.70 8.01 9.13
C LYS A 66 1.95 6.68 9.02
N ASP A 67 0.62 6.72 9.09
CA ASP A 67 -0.21 5.52 9.00
C ASP A 67 -0.05 4.84 7.64
N TYR A 68 -0.01 5.61 6.55
CA TYR A 68 0.19 5.07 5.21
C TYR A 68 1.55 4.39 5.05
N LYS A 69 2.64 4.98 5.56
CA LYS A 69 3.97 4.36 5.54
C LYS A 69 4.00 3.01 6.26
N LEU A 70 3.41 2.94 7.45
CA LEU A 70 3.32 1.70 8.22
C LEU A 70 2.52 0.63 7.47
N TRP A 71 1.42 1.04 6.84
CA TRP A 71 0.60 0.15 6.03
C TRP A 71 1.34 -0.34 4.79
N ALA A 72 1.99 0.56 4.03
CA ALA A 72 2.72 0.24 2.81
C ALA A 72 3.87 -0.75 3.08
N GLU A 73 4.60 -0.55 4.18
CA GLU A 73 5.65 -1.47 4.63
C GLU A 73 5.07 -2.85 4.97
N SER A 74 4.00 -2.90 5.75
CA SER A 74 3.34 -4.17 6.15
C SER A 74 2.79 -4.92 4.93
N ALA A 75 2.15 -4.22 4.00
CA ALA A 75 1.63 -4.77 2.76
C ALA A 75 2.76 -5.32 1.88
N MET A 76 3.87 -4.59 1.75
CA MET A 76 5.01 -5.01 0.95
C MET A 76 5.69 -6.25 1.52
N GLN A 77 5.84 -6.34 2.84
CA GLN A 77 6.35 -7.55 3.50
C GLN A 77 5.48 -8.77 3.21
N GLY A 78 4.15 -8.62 3.26
CA GLY A 78 3.20 -9.67 2.90
C GLY A 78 3.32 -10.11 1.44
N MET A 79 3.47 -9.15 0.53
CA MET A 79 3.64 -9.41 -0.91
C MET A 79 4.95 -10.13 -1.22
N LYS A 80 6.08 -9.62 -0.69
CA LYS A 80 7.41 -10.25 -0.83
C LYS A 80 7.39 -11.69 -0.32
N LYS A 81 6.76 -11.94 0.83
CA LYS A 81 6.60 -13.30 1.37
C LYS A 81 5.85 -14.22 0.40
N ARG A 82 4.67 -13.82 -0.09
CA ARG A 82 3.89 -14.62 -1.04
C ARG A 82 4.62 -14.89 -2.36
N LEU A 83 5.34 -13.90 -2.89
CA LEU A 83 6.13 -14.07 -4.11
C LEU A 83 7.31 -15.01 -3.90
N ARG A 84 7.95 -14.96 -2.73
CA ARG A 84 9.01 -15.89 -2.35
C ARG A 84 8.47 -17.31 -2.21
N ASP A 85 7.34 -17.50 -1.52
CA ASP A 85 6.69 -18.80 -1.32
C ASP A 85 6.24 -19.43 -2.66
N SER A 86 5.97 -18.60 -3.67
CA SER A 86 5.60 -19.05 -5.03
C SER A 86 6.77 -19.10 -6.03
N GLY A 87 8.02 -18.86 -5.59
CA GLY A 87 9.21 -18.91 -6.45
C GLY A 87 9.28 -17.81 -7.53
N ARG A 88 8.53 -16.72 -7.33
CA ARG A 88 8.41 -15.59 -8.26
C ARG A 88 9.18 -14.34 -7.84
N LEU A 89 9.70 -14.30 -6.60
CA LEU A 89 10.64 -13.25 -6.18
C LEU A 89 12.06 -13.61 -6.65
N LEU A 90 12.70 -12.71 -7.40
CA LEU A 90 14.09 -12.79 -7.85
C LEU A 90 15.07 -12.25 -6.81
#